data_AF-A0A833LXI6-F1
#
_entry.id   AF-A0A833LXI6-F1
#
_cell.length_a   1.000
_cell.length_b   1.000
_cell.length_c   1.000
_cell.angle_alpha   90.00
_cell.angle_beta   90.00
_cell.angle_gamma   90.00
#
_symmetry.space_group_name_H-M   'P 1'
#
loop_
_entity.id
_entity.type
_entity.pdbx_description
1 polymer ?
#
loop_
_entity_poly.entity_id
_entity_poly.type
_entity_poly.pdbx_seq_one_letter_code
_entity_poly.pdbx_strand_id
1 'polypeptide(L)'
;MKKIIFLTLTLILVNACSRPSDVDDRSEEYAPGKELAGTYALRPAYVNESIDITAEGKVRYRKADSATREGLAYRNRFRLIIFLDDETEPTGIFMLNDRNPERWPGFWKGEVRFIDLKAN
;
A
#
# COMPACT_ATOMS: atom_id res chain seq x y z
N MET A 1 28.53 38.16 50.64
CA MET A 1 28.55 38.72 49.26
C MET A 1 28.99 37.62 48.29
N LYS A 2 28.18 37.42 47.24
CA LYS A 2 28.42 36.67 45.98
C LYS A 2 29.35 35.44 46.00
N LYS A 3 28.76 34.25 45.85
CA LYS A 3 29.32 33.17 45.02
C LYS A 3 28.21 32.70 44.08
N ILE A 4 28.31 33.12 42.82
CA ILE A 4 27.40 32.76 41.74
C ILE A 4 27.82 31.36 41.27
N ILE A 5 26.88 30.42 41.36
CA ILE A 5 27.04 29.05 40.90
C ILE A 5 27.02 29.06 39.37
N PHE A 6 28.10 28.58 38.75
CA PHE A 6 28.15 28.23 37.34
C PHE A 6 27.22 27.02 37.12
N LEU A 7 26.22 27.17 36.25
CA LEU A 7 25.52 26.03 35.67
C LEU A 7 25.61 26.13 34.15
N THR A 8 26.54 25.36 33.61
CA THR A 8 26.74 25.08 32.20
C THR A 8 25.44 24.56 31.58
N LEU A 9 24.87 25.34 30.66
CA LEU A 9 23.72 24.94 29.86
C LEU A 9 24.22 24.04 28.73
N THR A 10 24.24 22.74 28.97
CA THR A 10 24.55 21.72 27.97
C THR A 10 23.42 21.69 26.94
N LEU A 11 23.70 22.20 25.74
CA LEU A 11 22.80 22.14 24.60
C LEU A 11 22.72 20.69 24.12
N ILE A 12 21.70 19.95 24.58
CA ILE A 12 21.38 18.63 24.03
C ILE A 12 20.81 18.87 22.64
N LEU A 13 21.65 18.71 21.62
CA LEU A 13 21.25 18.53 20.23
C LEU A 13 20.39 17.27 20.17
N VAL A 14 19.08 17.45 20.37
CA VAL A 14 18.09 16.42 20.10
C VAL A 14 18.22 16.09 18.63
N ASN A 15 18.58 14.84 18.35
CA ASN A 15 18.52 14.20 17.05
C ASN A 15 17.22 14.60 16.36
N ALA A 16 17.29 15.57 15.46
CA ALA A 16 16.40 15.60 14.32
C ALA A 16 16.84 14.41 13.45
N CYS A 17 16.40 13.21 13.85
CA CYS A 17 16.17 12.14 12.89
C CYS A 17 15.18 12.73 11.90
N SER A 18 15.71 13.25 10.79
CA SER A 18 14.97 13.42 9.57
C SER A 18 14.39 12.06 9.22
N ARG A 19 13.18 11.80 9.72
CA ARG A 19 12.29 10.85 9.05
C ARG A 19 12.23 11.34 7.62
N PRO A 20 12.63 10.56 6.61
CA PRO A 20 12.27 10.89 5.26
C PRO A 20 10.75 10.96 5.28
N SER A 21 10.25 12.18 5.10
CA SER A 21 8.86 12.47 4.90
C SER A 21 8.50 11.94 3.52
N ASP A 22 8.43 10.61 3.39
CA ASP A 22 7.51 9.95 2.46
C ASP A 22 6.08 10.09 3.02
N VAL A 23 5.76 11.28 3.57
CA VAL A 23 4.43 11.68 3.98
C VAL A 23 3.65 11.83 2.69
N ASP A 24 2.99 10.73 2.34
CA ASP A 24 1.65 10.74 1.77
C ASP A 24 1.52 11.73 0.60
N ASP A 25 2.40 11.58 -0.41
CA ASP A 25 2.23 12.26 -1.69
C ASP A 25 1.07 11.62 -2.45
N ARG A 26 -0.15 11.92 -2.00
CA ARG A 26 -1.42 11.54 -2.62
C ARG A 26 -1.78 12.45 -3.80
N SER A 27 -0.88 13.33 -4.22
CA SER A 27 -1.17 14.33 -5.26
C SER A 27 -1.52 13.73 -6.62
N GLU A 28 -1.21 12.45 -6.82
CA GLU A 28 -1.48 11.68 -8.05
C GLU A 28 -2.31 10.40 -7.79
N GLU A 29 -3.12 10.34 -6.73
CA GLU A 29 -4.05 9.21 -6.52
C GLU A 29 -5.25 9.30 -7.47
N TYR A 30 -5.29 8.41 -8.45
CA TYR A 30 -6.39 8.29 -9.42
C TYR A 30 -7.06 6.92 -9.31
N ALA A 31 -8.30 6.83 -9.81
CA ALA A 31 -8.90 5.53 -10.08
C ALA A 31 -7.96 4.70 -11.00
N PRO A 32 -7.94 3.35 -10.87
CA PRO A 32 -6.98 2.50 -11.55
C PRO A 32 -7.07 2.54 -13.09
N GLY A 33 -8.27 2.83 -13.62
CA GLY A 33 -8.53 2.86 -15.05
C GLY A 33 -8.82 1.47 -15.63
N LYS A 34 -9.22 1.43 -16.91
CA LYS A 34 -9.60 0.19 -17.61
C LYS A 34 -8.43 -0.78 -17.75
N GLU A 35 -7.22 -0.26 -17.81
CA GLU A 35 -5.95 -0.99 -17.92
C GLU A 35 -5.61 -1.83 -16.68
N LEU A 36 -6.13 -1.45 -15.50
CA LEU A 36 -5.95 -2.16 -14.24
C LEU A 36 -7.26 -2.82 -13.76
N ALA A 37 -8.28 -2.84 -14.61
CA ALA A 37 -9.53 -3.53 -14.33
C ALA A 37 -9.39 -5.01 -14.69
N GLY A 38 -9.81 -5.88 -13.78
CA GLY A 38 -9.72 -7.32 -13.99
C GLY A 38 -9.83 -8.12 -12.70
N THR A 39 -9.74 -9.44 -12.84
CA THR A 39 -9.67 -10.37 -11.72
C THR A 39 -8.24 -10.83 -11.55
N TYR A 40 -7.72 -10.70 -10.34
CA TYR A 40 -6.35 -11.00 -9.98
C TYR A 40 -6.27 -12.15 -8.98
N ALA A 41 -5.15 -12.88 -9.01
CA ALA A 41 -4.73 -13.84 -7.99
C ALA A 41 -3.61 -13.22 -7.14
N LEU A 42 -3.56 -13.55 -5.85
CA LEU A 42 -2.43 -13.21 -4.99
C LEU A 42 -1.49 -14.40 -4.84
N ARG A 43 -0.22 -14.26 -5.25
CA ARG A 43 0.79 -15.32 -5.15
C ARG A 43 1.97 -14.95 -4.23
N PRO A 44 2.63 -15.92 -3.57
CA PRO A 44 2.22 -17.32 -3.43
C PRO A 44 0.88 -17.44 -2.71
N ALA A 45 0.02 -18.33 -3.18
CA ALA A 45 -1.31 -18.50 -2.60
C ALA A 45 -1.22 -19.50 -1.42
N TYR A 46 -1.49 -19.05 -0.19
CA TYR A 46 -1.70 -19.98 0.93
C TYR A 46 -3.08 -20.64 0.87
N VAL A 47 -4.02 -19.98 0.19
CA VAL A 47 -5.43 -20.35 -0.02
C VAL A 47 -5.91 -19.74 -1.35
N ASN A 48 -7.04 -20.20 -1.88
CA ASN A 48 -7.63 -19.60 -3.08
C ASN A 48 -8.14 -18.19 -2.77
N GLU A 49 -7.34 -17.19 -3.14
CA GLU A 49 -7.64 -15.77 -3.00
C GLU A 49 -7.80 -15.13 -4.38
N SER A 50 -8.73 -14.19 -4.50
CA SER A 50 -8.89 -13.36 -5.68
C SER A 50 -9.29 -11.93 -5.34
N ILE A 51 -8.84 -10.99 -6.16
CA ILE A 51 -9.20 -9.59 -6.08
C ILE A 51 -9.83 -9.21 -7.42
N ASP A 52 -11.08 -8.74 -7.42
CA ASP A 52 -11.62 -8.06 -8.59
C ASP A 52 -11.43 -6.56 -8.43
N ILE A 53 -10.95 -5.89 -9.47
CA ILE A 53 -10.79 -4.45 -9.52
C ILE A 53 -11.59 -3.91 -10.71
N THR A 54 -12.46 -2.92 -10.48
CA THR A 54 -13.16 -2.21 -11.56
C THR A 54 -12.35 -1.01 -12.04
N ALA A 55 -12.68 -0.49 -13.22
CA ALA A 55 -11.99 0.68 -13.78
C ALA A 55 -12.12 1.94 -12.89
N GLU A 56 -13.22 2.03 -12.15
CA GLU A 56 -13.54 3.12 -11.22
C GLU A 56 -12.87 2.93 -9.85
N GLY A 57 -12.16 1.82 -9.65
CA GLY A 57 -11.42 1.54 -8.42
C GLY A 57 -12.21 0.83 -7.34
N LYS A 58 -13.36 0.22 -7.64
CA LYS A 58 -14.02 -0.66 -6.67
C LYS A 58 -13.30 -1.99 -6.59
N VAL A 59 -13.12 -2.51 -5.38
CA VAL A 59 -12.42 -3.76 -5.11
C VAL A 59 -13.35 -4.78 -4.46
N ARG A 60 -13.29 -6.02 -4.93
CA ARG A 60 -13.88 -7.18 -4.23
C ARG A 60 -12.81 -8.21 -3.95
N TYR A 61 -12.46 -8.38 -2.68
CA TYR A 61 -11.55 -9.43 -2.24
C TYR A 61 -12.33 -10.65 -1.77
N ARG A 62 -11.99 -11.80 -2.35
CA ARG A 62 -12.60 -13.10 -2.06
C ARG A 62 -11.52 -14.07 -1.62
N LYS A 63 -11.77 -14.76 -0.50
CA LYS A 63 -10.96 -15.85 0.03
C LYS A 63 -11.86 -17.08 0.17
N ALA A 64 -11.33 -18.27 -0.13
CA ALA A 64 -12.05 -19.51 0.10
C ALA A 64 -12.66 -19.55 1.52
N ASP A 65 -13.94 -19.95 1.59
CA ASP A 65 -14.69 -20.12 2.83
C ASP A 65 -14.79 -18.87 3.73
N SER A 66 -14.63 -17.67 3.14
CA SER A 66 -14.74 -16.39 3.84
C SER A 66 -15.76 -15.47 3.16
N ALA A 67 -16.32 -14.52 3.93
CA ALA A 67 -17.15 -13.46 3.37
C ALA A 67 -16.34 -12.62 2.36
N THR A 68 -17.02 -12.13 1.33
CA THR A 68 -16.42 -11.15 0.40
C THR A 68 -16.21 -9.84 1.15
N ARG A 69 -15.01 -9.25 0.99
CA ARG A 69 -14.68 -7.92 1.52
C ARG A 69 -14.65 -6.95 0.35
N GLU A 70 -15.28 -5.80 0.53
CA GLU A 70 -15.26 -4.71 -0.44
C GLU A 70 -14.12 -3.73 -0.09
N GLY A 71 -13.80 -2.85 -1.03
CA GLY A 71 -12.74 -1.87 -0.85
C GLY A 71 -12.58 -0.94 -2.03
N LEU A 72 -11.49 -0.18 -2.00
CA LEU A 72 -11.08 0.75 -3.04
C LEU A 72 -9.64 0.51 -3.48
N ALA A 73 -9.39 0.69 -4.76
CA ALA A 73 -8.07 0.69 -5.37
C ALA A 73 -7.79 2.06 -5.97
N TYR A 74 -6.57 2.53 -5.77
CA TYR A 74 -6.03 3.73 -6.36
C TYR A 74 -4.74 3.38 -7.07
N ARG A 75 -4.39 4.18 -8.07
CA ARG A 75 -3.06 4.13 -8.66
C ARG A 75 -2.39 5.48 -8.55
N ASN A 76 -1.08 5.45 -8.48
CA ASN A 76 -0.24 6.56 -8.91
C ASN A 76 0.65 6.09 -10.07
N ARG A 77 1.64 6.90 -10.44
CA ARG A 77 2.56 6.59 -11.53
C ARG A 77 3.29 5.24 -11.41
N PHE A 78 3.52 4.74 -10.20
CA PHE A 78 4.37 3.57 -9.96
C PHE A 78 3.69 2.46 -9.18
N ARG A 79 2.52 2.70 -8.59
CA ARG A 79 1.92 1.81 -7.60
C ARG A 79 0.43 1.66 -7.84
N LEU A 80 -0.06 0.44 -7.60
CA LEU A 80 -1.45 0.12 -7.32
C LEU A 80 -1.58 -0.06 -5.81
N ILE A 81 -2.45 0.73 -5.19
CA ILE A 81 -2.69 0.76 -3.74
C ILE A 81 -4.12 0.30 -3.50
N ILE A 82 -4.33 -0.66 -2.60
CA ILE A 82 -5.63 -1.27 -2.32
C ILE A 82 -5.94 -1.10 -0.83
N PHE A 83 -7.13 -0.61 -0.52
CA PHE A 83 -7.72 -0.52 0.81
C PHE A 83 -8.97 -1.39 0.85
N LEU A 84 -9.09 -2.28 1.83
CA LEU A 84 -10.37 -2.92 2.17
C LEU A 84 -11.08 -2.06 3.20
N ASP A 85 -12.42 -2.00 3.12
CA ASP A 85 -13.23 -1.03 3.89
C ASP A 85 -13.09 -1.16 5.42
N ASP A 86 -12.68 -2.33 5.90
CA ASP A 86 -12.48 -2.65 7.31
C ASP A 86 -11.02 -2.53 7.78
N GLU A 87 -10.12 -1.98 6.96
CA GLU A 87 -8.70 -1.75 7.27
C GLU A 87 -8.40 -0.24 7.28
N THR A 88 -7.63 0.22 8.28
CA THR A 88 -7.23 1.64 8.36
C THR A 88 -5.96 1.97 7.56
N GLU A 89 -5.17 0.93 7.24
CA GLU A 89 -3.95 1.03 6.45
C GLU A 89 -4.14 0.39 5.08
N PRO A 90 -3.31 0.72 4.08
CA PRO A 90 -3.33 0.02 2.79
C PRO A 90 -3.24 -1.48 2.99
N THR A 91 -4.24 -2.22 2.51
CA THR A 91 -4.24 -3.68 2.52
C THR A 91 -3.21 -4.23 1.54
N GLY A 92 -3.04 -3.58 0.39
CA GLY A 92 -2.09 -3.99 -0.64
C GLY A 92 -1.39 -2.82 -1.30
N ILE A 93 -0.10 -2.97 -1.60
CA ILE A 93 0.68 -2.01 -2.38
C ILE A 93 1.53 -2.80 -3.38
N PHE A 94 1.24 -2.63 -4.67
CA PHE A 94 1.91 -3.35 -5.76
C PHE A 94 2.61 -2.37 -6.69
N MET A 95 3.85 -2.68 -7.05
CA MET A 95 4.67 -1.87 -7.94
C MET A 95 4.28 -2.17 -9.40
N LEU A 96 3.67 -1.19 -10.06
CA LEU A 96 3.39 -1.26 -11.49
C LEU A 96 4.73 -1.32 -12.24
N ASN A 97 4.87 -2.31 -13.11
CA ASN A 97 6.10 -2.54 -13.87
C ASN A 97 5.76 -2.91 -15.31
N ASP A 98 6.31 -2.14 -16.25
CA ASP A 98 6.11 -2.31 -17.69
C ASP A 98 6.67 -3.63 -18.23
N ARG A 99 7.59 -4.27 -17.51
CA ARG A 99 8.19 -5.56 -17.93
C ARG A 99 7.21 -6.71 -17.89
N ASN A 100 6.21 -6.67 -17.02
CA ASN A 100 5.17 -7.69 -16.94
C ASN A 100 3.84 -7.04 -16.49
N PRO A 101 2.99 -6.61 -17.43
CA PRO A 101 1.72 -5.95 -17.12
C PRO A 101 0.68 -6.92 -16.51
N GLU A 102 0.97 -8.21 -16.46
CA GLU A 102 0.08 -9.22 -15.89
C GLU A 102 0.50 -9.66 -14.49
N ARG A 103 1.65 -9.21 -13.99
CA ARG A 103 2.18 -9.58 -12.68
C ARG A 103 2.97 -8.43 -12.05
N TRP A 104 2.50 -7.97 -10.90
CA TRP A 104 3.17 -6.91 -10.14
C TRP A 104 3.60 -7.38 -8.74
N PRO A 105 4.87 -7.23 -8.37
CA PRO A 105 5.33 -7.52 -7.02
C PRO A 105 4.84 -6.45 -6.03
N GLY A 106 4.65 -6.83 -4.78
CA GLY A 106 4.18 -5.91 -3.76
C GLY A 106 4.06 -6.53 -2.38
N PHE A 107 3.30 -5.83 -1.55
CA PHE A 107 2.90 -6.29 -0.23
C PHE A 107 1.39 -6.46 -0.18
N TRP A 108 0.93 -7.46 0.55
CA TRP A 108 -0.47 -7.67 0.90
C TRP A 108 -0.55 -8.08 2.36
N LYS A 109 -1.23 -7.27 3.18
CA LYS A 109 -1.36 -7.48 4.64
C LYS A 109 0.00 -7.74 5.34
N GLY A 110 1.02 -6.99 4.94
CA GLY A 110 2.38 -7.10 5.47
C GLY A 110 3.24 -8.21 4.88
N GLU A 111 2.70 -9.07 4.02
CA GLU A 111 3.46 -10.16 3.37
C GLU A 111 3.89 -9.80 1.96
N VAL A 112 5.08 -10.26 1.53
CA VAL A 112 5.53 -10.13 0.14
C VAL A 112 4.65 -11.01 -0.75
N ARG A 113 3.99 -10.39 -1.73
CA ARG A 113 3.08 -11.06 -2.67
C ARG A 113 3.25 -10.51 -4.08
N PHE A 114 2.67 -11.23 -5.03
CA PHE A 114 2.46 -10.81 -6.41
C PHE A 114 0.96 -10.74 -6.65
N ILE A 115 0.51 -9.68 -7.33
CA ILE A 115 -0.83 -9.61 -7.90
C ILE A 115 -0.73 -10.01 -9.38
N ASP A 116 -1.37 -11.11 -9.74
CA ASP A 116 -1.31 -11.73 -11.06
C ASP A 116 -2.67 -11.64 -11.74
N LEU A 117 -2.77 -11.01 -12.91
CA LEU A 117 -4.01 -10.99 -13.69
C LEU A 117 -4.38 -12.43 -14.07
N LYS A 118 -5.60 -12.86 -13.74
CA LYS A 118 -6.10 -14.17 -14.17
C LYS A 118 -6.48 -14.07 -15.65
N ALA A 119 -5.97 -14.98 -16.47
CA ALA A 119 -6.50 -15.19 -17.80
C ALA A 119 -7.99 -15.58 -17.67
N ASN A 120 -8.85 -14.89 -18.43
CA ASN A 120 -10.27 -15.24 -18.56
C ASN A 120 -10.44 -16.62 -19.21
#